data_AF-F3SHD9-F1
#
_entry.id   AF-F3SHD9-F1
#
_cell.length_a   1.000
_cell.length_b   1.000
_cell.length_c   1.000
_cell.angle_alpha   90.00
_cell.angle_beta   90.00
_cell.angle_gamma   90.00
#
_symmetry.space_group_name_H-M   'P 1'
#
loop_
_entity.id
_entity.type
_entity.pdbx_description
1 polymer ?
#
loop_
_entity_poly.entity_id
_entity_poly.type
_entity_poly.pdbx_seq_one_letter_code
_entity_poly.pdbx_strand_id
1 'polypeptide(L)'
;MRINYSLGNSLDEVFKWFKISLNYYQKYYQTKGSIYTLIDYLSLAVLFENRKEEFIEDVEKIFRKYQSFVDAGEQFKEGYIETLAIYLLEGRVENFRSRLEYLNMIGNDADSVIEAQKFWYYAHSEASWYDTHKTEDAYYGYWSFDTAALCKMRGIYDERFKDLDFFPYDLLVQEDK
;
A
#
# COMPACT_ATOMS: atom_id res chain seq x y z
N MET A 1 -5.18 8.06 7.58
CA MET A 1 -5.71 6.77 7.07
C MET A 1 -5.52 5.65 8.07
N ARG A 2 -4.26 5.28 8.40
CA ARG A 2 -3.95 4.23 9.41
C ARG A 2 -4.77 4.38 10.69
N ILE A 3 -4.86 5.59 11.25
CA ILE A 3 -5.69 5.89 12.44
C ILE A 3 -7.16 5.49 12.26
N ASN A 4 -7.82 5.92 11.17
CA ASN A 4 -9.24 5.63 10.96
C ASN A 4 -9.50 4.13 10.89
N TYR A 5 -8.63 3.41 10.21
CA TYR A 5 -8.73 1.96 10.09
C TYR A 5 -8.46 1.26 11.45
N SER A 6 -7.41 1.67 12.16
CA SER A 6 -7.09 1.16 13.51
C SER A 6 -8.19 1.40 14.55
N LEU A 7 -8.98 2.48 14.40
CA LEU A 7 -10.12 2.78 15.28
C LEU A 7 -11.36 1.93 14.98
N GLY A 8 -11.30 1.04 13.98
CA GLY A 8 -12.43 0.20 13.58
C GLY A 8 -13.55 0.98 12.87
N ASN A 9 -13.24 2.13 12.27
CA ASN A 9 -14.22 2.85 11.46
C ASN A 9 -14.60 2.04 10.22
N SER A 10 -15.82 2.23 9.72
CA SER A 10 -16.29 1.59 8.48
C SER A 10 -15.37 1.90 7.30
N LEU A 11 -15.27 0.97 6.34
CA LEU A 11 -14.46 1.15 5.13
C LEU A 11 -14.89 2.36 4.29
N ASP A 12 -16.15 2.78 4.33
CA ASP A 12 -16.61 4.02 3.69
C ASP A 12 -15.97 5.27 4.30
N GLU A 13 -15.83 5.32 5.63
CA GLU A 13 -15.15 6.42 6.33
C GLU A 13 -13.63 6.35 6.06
N VAL A 14 -13.03 5.16 6.05
CA VAL A 14 -11.62 4.97 5.67
C VAL A 14 -11.38 5.47 4.24
N PHE A 15 -12.25 5.10 3.29
CA PHE A 15 -12.19 5.52 1.90
C PHE A 15 -12.31 7.04 1.75
N LYS A 16 -13.28 7.66 2.44
CA LYS A 16 -13.47 9.13 2.45
C LYS A 16 -12.18 9.84 2.87
N TRP A 17 -11.54 9.39 3.95
CA TRP A 17 -10.28 9.98 4.40
C TRP A 17 -9.12 9.65 3.46
N PHE A 18 -9.10 8.46 2.87
CA PHE A 18 -8.15 8.10 1.82
C PHE A 18 -8.20 9.10 0.67
N LYS A 19 -9.37 9.31 0.08
CA LYS A 19 -9.56 10.24 -1.05
C LYS A 19 -9.12 11.66 -0.71
N ILE A 20 -9.51 12.18 0.45
CA ILE A 20 -9.08 13.51 0.91
C ILE A 20 -7.55 13.57 1.01
N SER A 21 -6.94 12.59 1.68
CA SER A 21 -5.50 12.57 1.91
C SER A 21 -4.69 12.36 0.62
N LEU A 22 -5.17 11.55 -0.32
CA LEU A 22 -4.56 11.36 -1.63
C LEU A 22 -4.58 12.67 -2.44
N ASN A 23 -5.69 13.40 -2.41
CA ASN A 23 -5.80 14.71 -3.08
C ASN A 23 -4.84 15.76 -2.51
N TYR A 24 -4.58 15.73 -1.21
CA TYR A 24 -3.52 16.56 -0.62
C TYR A 24 -2.14 16.05 -1.02
N TYR A 25 -1.90 14.75 -0.90
CA TYR A 25 -0.60 14.14 -1.21
C TYR A 25 -0.15 14.44 -2.64
N GLN A 26 -1.04 14.32 -3.64
CA GLN A 26 -0.68 14.63 -5.04
C GLN A 26 -0.20 16.07 -5.24
N LYS A 27 -0.71 17.04 -4.46
CA LYS A 27 -0.29 18.46 -4.56
C LYS A 27 1.09 18.68 -3.95
N TYR A 28 1.34 18.05 -2.80
CA TYR A 28 2.56 18.21 -1.99
C TYR A 28 3.68 17.24 -2.31
N TYR A 29 3.44 16.22 -3.14
CA TYR A 29 4.48 15.32 -3.61
C TYR A 29 5.50 16.10 -4.46
N GLN A 30 6.49 16.68 -3.77
CA GLN A 30 7.50 17.62 -4.26
C GLN A 30 8.85 17.45 -3.54
N THR A 31 8.89 16.73 -2.42
CA THR A 31 10.08 16.52 -1.60
C THR A 31 10.35 15.02 -1.48
N LYS A 32 11.55 14.63 -1.06
CA LYS A 32 11.97 13.26 -0.71
C LYS A 32 11.07 12.63 0.37
N GLY A 33 9.79 12.44 0.07
CA GLY A 33 8.83 11.75 0.90
C GLY A 33 9.26 10.29 1.01
N SER A 34 8.91 9.67 2.13
CA SER A 34 9.21 8.26 2.33
C SER A 34 8.57 7.42 1.21
N ILE A 35 9.36 6.55 0.59
CA ILE A 35 8.87 5.56 -0.38
C ILE A 35 7.72 4.73 0.19
N TYR A 36 7.73 4.50 1.51
CA TYR A 36 6.69 3.78 2.24
C TYR A 36 5.34 4.50 2.17
N THR A 37 5.32 5.83 2.23
CA THR A 37 4.09 6.62 2.12
C THR A 37 3.49 6.51 0.71
N LEU A 38 4.33 6.53 -0.33
CA LEU A 38 3.86 6.34 -1.70
C LEU A 38 3.30 4.92 -1.89
N ILE A 39 4.02 3.90 -1.39
CA ILE A 39 3.57 2.51 -1.40
C ILE A 39 2.22 2.38 -0.67
N ASP A 40 2.05 2.97 0.52
CA ASP A 40 0.78 2.97 1.26
C ASP A 40 -0.38 3.54 0.42
N TYR A 41 -0.19 4.71 -0.19
CA TYR A 41 -1.24 5.36 -0.98
C TYR A 41 -1.62 4.54 -2.22
N LEU A 42 -0.64 4.04 -2.96
CA LEU A 42 -0.90 3.22 -4.14
C LEU A 42 -1.51 1.86 -3.76
N SER A 43 -1.09 1.27 -2.64
CA SER A 43 -1.65 0.02 -2.15
C SER A 43 -3.11 0.17 -1.72
N LEU A 44 -3.43 1.26 -1.01
CA LEU A 44 -4.82 1.58 -0.66
C LEU A 44 -5.67 1.91 -1.90
N ALA A 45 -5.09 2.55 -2.91
CA ALA A 45 -5.75 2.76 -4.19
C ALA A 45 -6.12 1.43 -4.87
N VAL A 46 -5.25 0.41 -4.81
CA VAL A 46 -5.56 -0.95 -5.30
C VAL A 46 -6.67 -1.58 -4.47
N LEU A 47 -6.59 -1.49 -3.14
CA LEU A 47 -7.60 -2.06 -2.24
C LEU A 47 -8.99 -1.45 -2.49
N PHE A 48 -9.06 -0.16 -2.82
CA PHE A 48 -10.30 0.55 -3.17
C PHE A 48 -10.58 0.65 -4.68
N GLU A 49 -10.07 -0.26 -5.51
CA GLU A 49 -10.24 -0.19 -6.97
C GLU A 49 -11.70 -0.24 -7.45
N ASN A 50 -12.63 -0.78 -6.65
CA ASN A 50 -14.07 -0.76 -6.92
C ASN A 50 -14.63 0.68 -7.02
N ARG A 51 -13.91 1.67 -6.46
CA ARG A 51 -14.25 3.09 -6.51
C ARG A 51 -13.19 3.91 -7.25
N LYS A 52 -12.40 3.26 -8.10
CA LYS A 52 -11.25 3.83 -8.80
C LYS A 52 -11.55 5.14 -9.53
N GLU A 53 -12.71 5.25 -10.16
CA GLU A 53 -13.14 6.44 -10.89
C GLU A 53 -13.15 7.71 -10.02
N GLU A 54 -13.33 7.59 -8.70
CA GLU A 54 -13.36 8.73 -7.78
C GLU A 54 -11.98 9.34 -7.49
N PHE A 55 -10.88 8.63 -7.79
CA PHE A 55 -9.53 9.05 -7.38
C PHE A 55 -8.41 8.79 -8.39
N ILE A 56 -8.69 8.14 -9.53
CA ILE A 56 -7.66 7.71 -10.49
C ILE A 56 -6.83 8.87 -11.05
N GLU A 57 -7.44 10.03 -11.27
CA GLU A 57 -6.71 11.22 -11.74
C GLU A 57 -5.62 11.67 -10.76
N ASP A 58 -5.83 11.50 -9.46
CA ASP A 58 -4.86 11.86 -8.43
C ASP A 58 -3.70 10.85 -8.40
N VAL A 59 -3.99 9.55 -8.60
CA VAL A 59 -2.98 8.49 -8.79
C VAL A 59 -2.10 8.80 -10.01
N GLU A 60 -2.70 9.16 -11.14
CA GLU A 60 -1.95 9.51 -12.34
C GLU A 60 -1.00 10.70 -12.12
N LYS A 61 -1.46 11.75 -11.43
CA LYS A 61 -0.64 12.93 -11.12
C LYS A 61 0.55 12.55 -10.24
N ILE A 62 0.34 11.70 -9.23
CA ILE A 62 1.40 11.19 -8.36
C ILE A 62 2.40 10.38 -9.18
N PHE A 63 1.93 9.43 -9.99
CA PHE A 63 2.79 8.54 -10.75
C PHE A 63 3.62 9.29 -11.80
N ARG A 64 3.04 10.26 -12.52
CA ARG A 64 3.78 11.15 -13.44
C ARG A 64 4.92 11.89 -12.73
N LYS A 65 4.68 12.39 -11.51
CA LYS A 65 5.72 13.04 -10.71
C LYS A 65 6.80 12.07 -10.24
N TYR A 66 6.40 10.89 -9.76
CA TYR A 66 7.32 9.82 -9.39
C TYR A 66 8.25 9.49 -10.56
N GLN A 67 7.70 9.30 -11.76
CA GLN A 67 8.48 9.03 -12.97
C GLN A 67 9.47 10.17 -13.25
N SER A 68 9.03 11.43 -13.14
CA SER A 68 9.94 12.57 -13.35
C SER A 68 11.12 12.61 -12.36
N PHE A 69 10.93 12.18 -11.11
CA PHE A 69 12.02 12.09 -10.13
C PHE A 69 12.95 10.91 -10.42
N VAL A 70 12.42 9.79 -10.90
CA VAL A 70 13.23 8.65 -11.35
C VAL A 70 14.08 9.04 -12.56
N ASP A 71 13.48 9.70 -13.55
CA ASP A 71 14.15 10.14 -14.77
C ASP A 71 15.24 11.20 -14.48
N ALA A 72 15.00 12.07 -13.49
CA ALA A 72 15.98 13.04 -13.00
C ALA A 72 17.08 12.44 -12.09
N GLY A 73 16.96 11.16 -11.70
CA GLY A 73 17.88 10.51 -10.77
C GLY A 73 17.73 10.96 -9.30
N GLU A 74 16.66 11.69 -8.98
CA GLU A 74 16.35 12.17 -7.63
C GLU A 74 15.73 11.09 -6.73
N GLN A 75 15.16 10.04 -7.36
CA GLN A 75 14.55 8.91 -6.69
C GLN A 75 14.94 7.59 -7.36
N PHE A 76 15.25 6.57 -6.56
CA PHE A 76 15.47 5.23 -7.09
C PHE A 76 14.17 4.63 -7.62
N LYS A 77 14.25 4.04 -8.82
CA LYS A 77 13.19 3.21 -9.38
C LYS A 77 12.87 2.07 -8.41
N GLU A 78 11.58 1.83 -8.21
CA GLU A 78 11.04 0.87 -7.27
C GLU A 78 9.98 0.05 -8.00
N GLY A 79 10.30 -1.20 -8.33
CA GLY A 79 9.47 -2.01 -9.23
C GLY A 79 8.06 -2.26 -8.68
N TYR A 80 7.91 -2.29 -7.35
CA TYR A 80 6.60 -2.46 -6.75
C TYR A 80 5.69 -1.25 -6.96
N ILE A 81 6.23 -0.02 -6.90
CA ILE A 81 5.46 1.20 -7.18
C ILE A 81 5.01 1.23 -8.64
N GLU A 82 5.89 0.86 -9.57
CA GLU A 82 5.53 0.77 -10.99
C GLU A 82 4.42 -0.26 -11.22
N THR A 83 4.52 -1.42 -10.58
CA THR A 83 3.49 -2.48 -10.70
C THR A 83 2.14 -2.01 -10.17
N LEU A 84 2.09 -1.38 -8.98
CA LEU A 84 0.86 -0.82 -8.43
C LEU A 84 0.24 0.21 -9.39
N ALA A 85 1.06 1.11 -9.94
CA ALA A 85 0.57 2.15 -10.84
C ALA A 85 0.07 1.57 -12.18
N ILE A 86 0.82 0.64 -12.80
CA ILE A 86 0.43 -0.01 -14.04
C ILE A 86 -0.85 -0.83 -13.85
N TYR A 87 -1.00 -1.52 -12.71
CA TYR A 87 -2.24 -2.21 -12.38
C TYR A 87 -3.42 -1.23 -12.31
N LEU A 88 -3.29 -0.12 -11.59
CA LEU A 88 -4.37 0.86 -11.44
C LEU A 88 -4.76 1.50 -12.77
N LEU A 89 -3.77 1.91 -13.56
CA LEU A 89 -3.96 2.69 -14.78
C LEU A 89 -4.31 1.82 -15.99
N GLU A 90 -3.81 0.59 -16.05
CA GLU A 90 -3.89 -0.25 -17.25
C GLU A 90 -4.48 -1.64 -16.99
N GLY A 91 -4.71 -2.02 -15.73
CA GLY A 91 -5.25 -3.34 -15.36
C GLY A 91 -4.26 -4.48 -15.59
N ARG A 92 -2.96 -4.18 -15.72
CA ARG A 92 -1.91 -5.18 -15.99
C ARG A 92 -1.10 -5.45 -14.72
N VAL A 93 -0.90 -6.72 -14.39
CA VAL A 93 -0.02 -7.15 -13.29
C VAL A 93 1.33 -7.51 -13.88
N GLU A 94 2.35 -6.73 -13.57
CA GLU A 94 3.72 -6.98 -14.02
C GLU A 94 4.56 -7.71 -12.95
N ASN A 95 5.59 -8.42 -13.41
CA ASN A 95 6.63 -8.90 -12.51
C ASN A 95 7.48 -7.72 -12.06
N PHE A 96 7.86 -7.71 -10.79
CA PHE A 96 8.70 -6.67 -10.22
C PHE A 96 9.82 -7.24 -9.38
N ARG A 97 10.75 -6.35 -9.05
CA ARG A 97 11.67 -6.53 -7.93
C ARG A 97 11.58 -5.30 -7.05
N SER A 98 11.47 -5.53 -5.75
CA SER A 98 11.39 -4.50 -4.73
C SER A 98 12.63 -4.49 -3.84
N ARG A 99 12.96 -3.32 -3.28
CA ARG A 99 13.94 -3.24 -2.19
C ARG A 99 13.36 -3.74 -0.86
N LEU A 100 12.04 -3.77 -0.74
CA LEU A 100 11.36 -4.47 0.34
C LEU A 100 11.39 -5.97 0.01
N GLU A 101 12.47 -6.65 0.40
CA GLU A 101 12.77 -8.02 -0.02
C GLU A 101 11.65 -9.02 0.30
N TYR A 102 10.87 -8.78 1.37
CA TYR A 102 9.74 -9.64 1.70
C TYR A 102 8.65 -9.65 0.60
N LEU A 103 8.47 -8.55 -0.15
CA LEU A 103 7.53 -8.52 -1.28
C LEU A 103 7.99 -9.43 -2.42
N ASN A 104 9.32 -9.61 -2.59
CA ASN A 104 9.87 -10.51 -3.60
C ASN A 104 9.68 -11.99 -3.23
N MET A 105 9.39 -12.29 -1.95
CA MET A 105 9.14 -13.65 -1.47
C MET A 105 7.71 -14.12 -1.77
N ILE A 106 6.78 -13.19 -2.02
CA ILE A 106 5.38 -13.51 -2.28
C ILE A 106 5.28 -14.12 -3.69
N GLY A 107 4.81 -15.36 -3.75
CA GLY A 107 4.54 -16.12 -4.96
C GLY A 107 3.08 -15.99 -5.39
N ASN A 108 2.50 -17.10 -5.85
CA ASN A 108 1.12 -17.17 -6.35
C ASN A 108 0.20 -17.97 -5.43
N ASP A 109 0.63 -18.25 -4.19
CA ASP A 109 -0.08 -19.05 -3.22
C ASP A 109 -0.10 -18.39 -1.84
N ALA A 110 -1.06 -18.83 -1.02
CA ALA A 110 -1.27 -18.27 0.31
C ALA A 110 -0.13 -18.56 1.28
N ASP A 111 0.58 -19.69 1.13
CA ASP A 111 1.68 -20.05 2.02
C ASP A 111 2.86 -19.07 1.84
N SER A 112 3.14 -18.65 0.61
CA SER A 112 4.15 -17.62 0.32
C SER A 112 3.80 -16.25 0.92
N VAL A 113 2.51 -15.88 0.95
CA VAL A 113 2.03 -14.66 1.60
C VAL A 113 2.24 -14.75 3.12
N ILE A 114 1.85 -15.87 3.72
CA ILE A 114 1.98 -16.13 5.17
C ILE A 114 3.46 -16.07 5.59
N GLU A 115 4.36 -16.69 4.82
CA GLU A 115 5.80 -16.64 5.11
C GLU A 115 6.39 -15.24 4.96
N ALA A 116 6.06 -14.52 3.88
CA ALA A 116 6.52 -13.16 3.67
C ALA A 116 6.04 -12.19 4.76
N GLN A 117 4.80 -12.34 5.22
CA GLN A 117 4.19 -11.46 6.21
C GLN A 117 4.95 -11.46 7.56
N LYS A 118 5.61 -12.55 7.92
CA LYS A 118 6.46 -12.63 9.13
C LYS A 118 7.60 -11.61 9.12
N PHE A 119 8.04 -11.16 7.95
CA PHE A 119 9.13 -10.21 7.78
C PHE A 119 8.65 -8.76 7.63
N TRP A 120 7.35 -8.53 7.41
CA TRP A 120 6.81 -7.22 7.07
C TRP A 120 7.20 -6.14 8.10
N TYR A 121 7.01 -6.42 9.40
CA TYR A 121 7.30 -5.44 10.44
C TYR A 121 8.79 -5.07 10.49
N TYR A 122 9.66 -6.08 10.49
CA TYR A 122 11.11 -5.88 10.57
C TYR A 122 11.69 -5.24 9.31
N ALA A 123 11.13 -5.54 8.13
CA ALA A 123 11.53 -4.91 6.87
C ALA A 123 11.31 -3.39 6.85
N HIS A 124 10.50 -2.87 7.76
CA HIS A 124 10.25 -1.44 7.94
C HIS A 124 11.03 -0.83 9.12
N SER A 125 12.11 -1.46 9.60
CA SER A 125 12.93 -0.93 10.72
C SER A 125 13.46 0.48 10.51
N GLU A 126 13.69 0.86 9.25
CA GLU A 126 14.16 2.20 8.85
C GLU A 126 13.03 3.23 8.71
N ALA A 127 11.77 2.82 8.85
CA ALA A 127 10.64 3.73 8.78
C ALA A 127 10.55 4.56 10.05
N SER A 128 10.25 5.85 9.93
CA SER A 128 10.14 6.76 11.09
C SER A 128 9.06 6.39 12.09
N TRP A 129 8.12 5.52 11.70
CA TRP A 129 7.05 5.01 12.54
C TRP A 129 7.38 3.67 13.21
N TYR A 130 8.51 3.03 12.88
CA TYR A 130 8.91 1.77 13.50
C TYR A 130 9.07 1.96 15.01
N ASP A 131 8.61 0.98 15.80
CA ASP A 131 8.66 1.01 17.27
C ASP A 131 7.91 2.17 17.97
N THR A 132 7.14 2.98 17.25
CA THR A 132 6.27 4.02 17.87
C THR A 132 5.25 3.45 18.86
N HIS A 133 4.87 2.18 18.74
CA HIS A 133 4.07 1.47 19.74
C HIS A 133 4.74 1.32 21.11
N LYS A 134 6.07 1.48 21.18
CA LYS A 134 6.84 1.48 22.44
C LYS A 134 6.85 2.84 23.12
N THR A 135 6.20 3.84 22.52
CA THR A 135 6.09 5.21 23.05
C THR A 135 4.63 5.51 23.39
N GLU A 136 4.38 6.28 24.46
CA GLU A 136 3.02 6.48 24.98
C GLU A 136 2.11 7.32 24.04
N ASP A 137 2.68 8.16 23.17
CA ASP A 137 1.94 9.22 22.45
C ASP A 137 1.88 9.07 20.91
N ALA A 138 2.43 8.00 20.33
CA ALA A 138 2.67 7.94 18.87
C ALA A 138 2.12 6.70 18.13
N TYR A 139 1.38 5.81 18.79
CA TYR A 139 0.86 4.61 18.14
C TYR A 139 -0.41 4.89 17.33
N TYR A 140 -0.34 4.65 16.02
CA TYR A 140 -1.45 4.88 15.09
C TYR A 140 -1.80 3.64 14.24
N GLY A 141 -1.27 2.47 14.61
CA GLY A 141 -1.47 1.18 13.95
C GLY A 141 -0.46 0.87 12.85
N TYR A 142 -0.16 -0.42 12.70
CA TYR A 142 0.70 -0.98 11.67
C TYR A 142 -0.16 -1.85 10.74
N TRP A 143 -0.10 -1.57 9.43
CA TRP A 143 -0.94 -2.24 8.45
C TRP A 143 -0.17 -2.49 7.16
N SER A 144 -0.08 -3.75 6.76
CA SER A 144 0.57 -4.21 5.54
C SER A 144 -0.33 -4.04 4.32
N PHE A 145 -0.66 -2.79 4.00
CA PHE A 145 -1.49 -2.47 2.82
C PHE A 145 -0.82 -2.97 1.54
N ASP A 146 0.50 -2.90 1.47
CA ASP A 146 1.32 -3.43 0.39
C ASP A 146 1.13 -4.93 0.19
N THR A 147 1.26 -5.76 1.23
CA THR A 147 0.99 -7.20 1.10
C THR A 147 -0.43 -7.47 0.60
N ALA A 148 -1.43 -6.79 1.17
CA ALA A 148 -2.83 -6.99 0.81
C ALA A 148 -3.13 -6.54 -0.64
N ALA A 149 -2.54 -5.42 -1.09
CA ALA A 149 -2.66 -4.98 -2.47
C ALA A 149 -2.05 -5.98 -3.45
N LEU A 150 -0.90 -6.58 -3.12
CA LEU A 150 -0.31 -7.64 -3.96
C LEU A 150 -1.20 -8.87 -4.04
N CYS A 151 -1.81 -9.28 -2.91
CA CYS A 151 -2.78 -10.36 -2.89
C CYS A 151 -3.96 -10.06 -3.82
N LYS A 152 -4.51 -8.85 -3.75
CA LYS A 152 -5.62 -8.41 -4.60
C LYS A 152 -5.26 -8.44 -6.09
N MET A 153 -4.13 -7.83 -6.47
CA MET A 153 -3.64 -7.83 -7.86
C MET A 153 -3.45 -9.26 -8.41
N ARG A 154 -2.98 -10.21 -7.59
CA ARG A 154 -2.74 -11.60 -7.99
C ARG A 154 -3.93 -12.53 -7.79
N GLY A 155 -5.06 -12.04 -7.25
CA GLY A 155 -6.22 -12.86 -6.93
C GLY A 155 -5.96 -13.93 -5.85
N ILE A 156 -5.06 -13.65 -4.90
CA ILE A 156 -4.74 -14.56 -3.80
C ILE A 156 -5.64 -14.23 -2.62
N TYR A 157 -6.53 -15.16 -2.29
CA TYR A 157 -7.46 -15.05 -1.17
C TYR A 157 -7.40 -16.31 -0.30
N ASP A 158 -7.24 -16.13 1.00
CA ASP A 158 -7.20 -17.23 1.96
C ASP A 158 -7.73 -16.74 3.32
N GLU A 159 -8.59 -17.52 3.97
CA GLU A 159 -9.17 -17.14 5.27
C GLU A 159 -8.12 -17.05 6.38
N ARG A 160 -7.01 -17.78 6.27
CA ARG A 160 -5.90 -17.75 7.23
C ARG A 160 -5.28 -16.35 7.36
N PHE A 161 -5.48 -15.48 6.37
CA PHE A 161 -4.99 -14.11 6.40
C PHE A 161 -5.67 -13.25 7.49
N LYS A 162 -6.84 -13.66 8.01
CA LYS A 162 -7.52 -13.00 9.15
C LYS A 162 -6.67 -12.98 10.42
N ASP A 163 -5.84 -14.00 10.60
CA ASP A 163 -5.05 -14.23 11.81
C ASP A 163 -3.60 -13.72 11.67
N LEU A 164 -3.25 -13.10 10.54
CA LEU A 164 -1.91 -12.58 10.30
C LEU A 164 -1.73 -11.20 10.93
N ASP A 165 -0.64 -11.02 11.68
CA ASP A 165 -0.27 -9.73 12.26
C ASP A 165 -0.17 -8.65 11.17
N PHE A 166 -0.77 -7.49 11.46
CA PHE A 166 -0.78 -6.30 10.61
C PHE A 166 -1.47 -6.47 9.25
N PHE A 167 -2.03 -7.64 8.93
CA PHE A 167 -2.68 -7.87 7.65
C PHE A 167 -4.10 -7.27 7.64
N PRO A 168 -4.42 -6.35 6.71
CA PRO A 168 -5.72 -5.69 6.68
C PRO A 168 -6.76 -6.53 5.92
N TYR A 169 -7.22 -7.63 6.53
CA TYR A 169 -8.02 -8.64 5.83
C TYR A 169 -9.33 -8.13 5.23
N ASP A 170 -10.08 -7.33 5.97
CA ASP A 170 -11.35 -6.73 5.52
C ASP A 170 -11.18 -5.78 4.32
N LEU A 171 -10.03 -5.11 4.19
CA LEU A 171 -9.71 -4.31 3.00
C LEU A 171 -9.43 -5.19 1.77
N LEU A 172 -8.91 -6.41 1.96
CA LEU A 172 -8.70 -7.35 0.86
C LEU A 172 -10.04 -7.92 0.35
N VAL A 173 -10.91 -8.38 1.26
CA VAL A 173 -12.14 -9.10 0.92
C VAL A 173 -13.36 -8.19 0.72
N GLN A 174 -13.14 -6.92 0.39
CA GLN A 174 -14.23 -5.98 0.09
C GLN A 174 -15.16 -6.57 -0.97
N GLU A 175 -16.45 -6.64 -0.65
CA GLU A 175 -17.47 -7.03 -1.64
C GLU A 175 -17.55 -5.93 -2.72
N ASP A 176 -17.53 -6.34 -3.99
CA ASP A 176 -17.87 -5.47 -5.11
C ASP A 176 -19.36 -5.10 -4.97
N LYS A 177 -19.65 -3.89 -4.49
CA LYS A 177 -21.01 -3.33 -4.47
C LYS A 177 -21.36 -2.71 -5.82
#